data_AF-A0A1H3F7W8-F1
#
_entry.id   AF-A0A1H3F7W8-F1
#
_cell.length_a   1.000
_cell.length_b   1.000
_cell.length_c   1.000
_cell.angle_alpha   90.00
_cell.angle_beta   90.00
_cell.angle_gamma   90.00
#
_symmetry.space_group_name_H-M   'P 1'
#
loop_
_entity.id
_entity.type
_entity.pdbx_description
1 polymer ?
#
loop_
_entity_poly.entity_id
_entity_poly.type
_entity_poly.pdbx_seq_one_letter_code
_entity_poly.pdbx_strand_id
1 'polypeptide(L)'
;MKDIFSINYQYLIMARDAAKSNSGELLSGIPRSILDKLSEMSVEEIGELAQSAGVSLLGIRLSESEMIQLMNMPKSYRTTYVVSLPTRRT
;
A
#
# COMPACT_ATOMS: atom_id res chain seq x y z
N MET A 1 16.26 6.52 -5.03
CA MET A 1 15.53 5.57 -4.14
C MET A 1 14.78 6.25 -3.00
N LYS A 2 15.23 7.41 -2.47
CA LYS A 2 14.43 8.23 -1.54
C LYS A 2 13.08 8.66 -2.14
N ASP A 3 13.03 8.89 -3.45
CA ASP A 3 11.81 9.37 -4.12
C ASP A 3 10.69 8.32 -4.12
N ILE A 4 11.04 7.05 -4.37
CA ILE A 4 10.08 5.92 -4.32
C ILE A 4 9.51 5.76 -2.92
N PHE A 5 10.38 5.83 -1.90
CA PHE A 5 9.94 5.82 -0.50
C PHE A 5 8.96 6.97 -0.23
N SER A 6 9.31 8.22 -0.59
CA SER A 6 8.46 9.38 -0.35
C SER A 6 7.10 9.27 -1.04
N ILE A 7 7.06 8.78 -2.29
CA ILE A 7 5.82 8.53 -3.04
C ILE A 7 4.97 7.49 -2.32
N ASN A 8 5.56 6.34 -1.98
CA ASN A 8 4.83 5.27 -1.30
C ASN A 8 4.31 5.72 0.06
N TYR A 9 5.12 6.44 0.81
CA TYR A 9 4.76 6.94 2.13
C TYR A 9 3.59 7.92 2.04
N GLN A 10 3.65 8.90 1.14
CA GLN A 10 2.55 9.85 0.93
C GLN A 10 1.27 9.15 0.46
N TYR A 11 1.39 8.19 -0.45
CA TYR A 11 0.25 7.39 -0.92
C TYR A 11 -0.40 6.59 0.22
N LEU A 12 0.40 5.91 1.04
CA LEU A 12 -0.11 5.12 2.16
C LEU A 12 -0.68 5.99 3.28
N ILE A 13 -0.11 7.17 3.53
CA ILE A 13 -0.67 8.15 4.47
C ILE A 13 -2.02 8.68 3.95
N MET A 14 -2.11 9.02 2.67
CA MET A 14 -3.38 9.42 2.06
C MET A 14 -4.44 8.32 2.16
N ALA A 15 -4.06 7.07 1.89
CA ALA A 15 -4.95 5.91 2.05
C ALA A 15 -5.41 5.73 3.50
N ARG A 16 -4.49 5.83 4.46
CA ARG A 16 -4.80 5.78 5.89
C ARG A 16 -5.78 6.89 6.31
N ASP A 17 -5.62 8.11 5.80
CA ASP A 17 -6.55 9.21 6.08
C ASP A 17 -7.90 9.01 5.38
N ALA A 18 -7.91 8.42 4.18
CA ALA A 18 -9.15 8.08 3.47
C ALA A 18 -10.02 7.09 4.26
N ALA A 19 -9.42 6.23 5.11
CA ALA A 19 -10.15 5.32 5.98
C ALA A 19 -11.11 6.05 6.96
N LYS A 20 -10.82 7.31 7.30
CA LYS A 20 -11.68 8.14 8.17
C LYS A 20 -12.96 8.60 7.47
N SER A 21 -13.01 8.53 6.14
CA SER A 21 -14.19 8.90 5.34
C SER A 21 -15.06 7.68 5.05
N ASN A 22 -16.38 7.86 5.11
CA ASN A 22 -17.35 6.84 4.67
C ASN A 22 -17.22 6.54 3.16
N SER A 23 -16.64 7.46 2.38
CA SER A 23 -16.40 7.30 0.94
C SER A 23 -14.92 7.06 0.61
N GLY A 24 -14.13 6.57 1.57
CA GLY A 24 -12.69 6.37 1.43
C GLY A 24 -12.30 5.48 0.25
N GLU A 25 -13.10 4.45 -0.06
CA GLU A 25 -12.88 3.53 -1.18
C GLU A 25 -13.00 4.24 -2.53
N LEU A 26 -13.97 5.16 -2.66
CA LEU A 26 -14.18 5.94 -3.89
C LEU A 26 -13.03 6.92 -4.12
N LEU A 27 -12.48 7.49 -3.05
CA LEU A 27 -11.40 8.48 -3.13
C LEU A 27 -10.03 7.83 -3.41
N SER A 28 -9.78 6.67 -2.82
CA SER A 28 -8.47 6.01 -2.87
C SER A 28 -8.38 4.91 -3.92
N GLY A 29 -9.53 4.35 -4.35
CA GLY A 29 -9.58 3.12 -5.14
C GLY A 29 -9.11 1.87 -4.38
N ILE A 30 -8.97 1.96 -3.05
CA ILE A 30 -8.52 0.88 -2.17
C ILE A 30 -9.74 0.28 -1.45
N PRO A 31 -9.86 -1.06 -1.35
CA PRO A 31 -10.95 -1.71 -0.63
C PRO A 31 -11.04 -1.30 0.85
N ARG A 32 -12.26 -1.23 1.40
CA ARG A 32 -12.51 -0.78 2.78
C ARG A 32 -11.71 -1.56 3.81
N SER A 33 -11.65 -2.87 3.67
CA SER A 33 -10.90 -3.77 4.55
C SER A 33 -9.40 -3.45 4.60
N ILE A 34 -8.82 -2.97 3.51
CA ILE A 34 -7.43 -2.51 3.45
C ILE A 34 -7.30 -1.14 4.10
N LEU A 35 -8.23 -0.23 3.83
CA LEU A 35 -8.25 1.08 4.48
C LEU A 35 -8.33 0.96 6.00
N ASP A 36 -9.18 0.07 6.50
CA ASP A 36 -9.32 -0.20 7.94
C ASP A 36 -7.99 -0.73 8.52
N LYS A 37 -7.32 -1.66 7.84
CA LYS A 37 -5.98 -2.14 8.25
C LYS A 37 -4.92 -1.03 8.25
N LEU A 38 -4.90 -0.19 7.21
CA LEU A 38 -3.99 0.95 7.15
C LEU A 38 -4.28 1.97 8.26
N SER A 39 -5.54 2.10 8.69
CA SER A 39 -5.94 2.99 9.78
C SER A 39 -5.37 2.57 11.14
N GLU A 40 -5.22 1.26 11.35
CA GLU A 40 -4.67 0.66 12.57
C GLU A 40 -3.13 0.74 12.63
N MET A 41 -2.45 0.91 11.49
CA MET A 41 -1.00 1.04 11.44
C MET A 41 -0.52 2.37 12.02
N SER A 42 0.59 2.29 12.76
CA SER A 42 1.39 3.43 13.19
C SER A 42 2.11 4.09 12.00
N VAL A 43 2.60 5.31 12.22
CA VAL A 43 3.32 6.07 11.19
C VAL A 43 4.64 5.36 10.84
N GLU A 44 5.26 4.73 11.84
CA GLU A 44 6.47 3.92 11.71
C GLU A 44 6.20 2.69 10.83
N GLU A 45 5.13 1.94 11.08
CA GLU A 45 4.76 0.77 10.27
C GLU A 45 4.44 1.15 8.82
N ILE A 46 3.78 2.29 8.60
CA ILE A 46 3.56 2.86 7.26
C ILE A 46 4.89 3.19 6.59
N GLY A 47 5.83 3.79 7.31
CA GLY A 47 7.19 4.06 6.84
C GLY A 47 7.93 2.79 6.43
N GLU A 48 7.86 1.75 7.24
CA GLU A 48 8.48 0.46 6.94
C GLU A 48 7.85 -0.21 5.71
N LEU A 49 6.52 -0.14 5.58
CA LEU A 49 5.82 -0.65 4.40
C LEU A 49 6.23 0.12 3.14
N ALA A 50 6.27 1.45 3.20
CA ALA A 50 6.67 2.31 2.09
C ALA A 50 8.10 2.02 1.61
N GLN A 51 9.01 1.77 2.55
CA GLN A 51 10.42 1.48 2.25
C GLN A 51 10.61 0.07 1.69
N SER A 52 9.96 -0.93 2.29
CA SER A 52 10.14 -2.35 1.93
C SER A 52 9.43 -2.76 0.63
N ALA A 53 8.48 -1.97 0.14
CA ALA A 53 7.86 -2.21 -1.15
C ALA A 53 8.87 -2.14 -2.32
N GLY A 54 9.92 -1.33 -2.22
CA GLY A 54 11.03 -1.25 -3.20
C GLY A 54 10.68 -0.72 -4.60
N VAL A 55 9.39 -0.62 -4.92
CA VAL A 55 8.84 -0.03 -6.14
C VAL A 55 7.70 0.92 -5.79
N SER A 56 7.31 1.78 -6.73
CA SER A 56 6.14 2.66 -6.55
C SER A 56 4.86 1.83 -6.44
N LEU A 57 4.15 1.94 -5.33
CA LEU A 57 2.81 1.38 -5.15
C LEU A 57 1.77 2.20 -5.92
N LEU A 58 2.05 3.49 -6.14
CA LEU A 58 1.22 4.35 -6.97
C LEU A 58 1.21 3.82 -8.41
N GLY A 59 0.02 3.49 -8.92
CA GLY A 59 -0.19 2.95 -10.26
C GLY A 59 -0.25 1.42 -10.35
N ILE A 60 0.10 0.69 -9.29
CA ILE A 60 -0.07 -0.76 -9.23
C ILE A 60 -1.44 -1.08 -8.62
N ARG A 61 -2.31 -1.76 -9.37
CA ARG A 61 -3.59 -2.24 -8.85
C ARG A 61 -3.39 -3.59 -8.16
N LEU A 62 -3.15 -3.53 -6.85
CA LEU A 62 -3.20 -4.71 -5.99
C LEU A 62 -4.67 -5.01 -5.66
N SER A 63 -5.07 -6.26 -5.87
CA SER A 63 -6.30 -6.78 -5.26
C SER A 63 -6.17 -6.81 -3.74
N GLU A 64 -7.31 -6.96 -3.07
CA GLU A 64 -7.37 -7.04 -1.62
C GLU A 64 -6.48 -8.16 -1.06
N SER A 65 -6.56 -9.36 -1.63
CA SER A 65 -5.73 -10.50 -1.22
C SER A 65 -4.25 -10.23 -1.44
N GLU A 66 -3.90 -9.62 -2.57
CA GLU A 66 -2.50 -9.28 -2.88
C GLU A 66 -1.94 -8.26 -1.89
N MET A 67 -2.73 -7.27 -1.49
CA MET A 67 -2.34 -6.25 -0.51
C MET A 67 -2.24 -6.81 0.90
N ILE A 68 -3.18 -7.66 1.32
CA ILE A 68 -3.10 -8.36 2.62
C ILE A 68 -1.83 -9.20 2.70
N GLN A 69 -1.52 -9.94 1.64
CA GLN A 69 -0.32 -10.75 1.57
C GLN A 69 0.95 -9.89 1.63
N LEU A 70 0.98 -8.75 0.94
CA LEU A 70 2.10 -7.79 1.02
C LEU A 70 2.32 -7.30 2.46
N MET A 71 1.25 -6.92 3.17
CA MET A 71 1.32 -6.41 4.54
C MET A 71 1.84 -7.47 5.52
N ASN A 72 1.36 -8.71 5.39
CA ASN A 72 1.72 -9.81 6.29
C ASN A 72 3.07 -10.48 5.97
N MET A 73 3.64 -10.22 4.79
CA MET A 73 4.88 -10.84 4.33
C MET A 73 6.12 -10.21 5.00
N PRO A 74 7.19 -10.99 5.28
CA PRO A 74 8.44 -10.43 5.80
C PRO A 74 9.04 -9.40 4.83
N LYS A 75 9.60 -8.33 5.39
CA LYS A 75 10.11 -7.16 4.65
C LYS A 75 11.04 -7.52 3.49
N SER A 76 11.88 -8.55 3.66
CA SER A 76 12.84 -9.02 2.65
C SER A 76 12.21 -9.56 1.38
N TYR A 77 10.95 -10.00 1.41
CA TYR A 77 10.26 -10.60 0.25
C TYR A 77 9.29 -9.64 -0.44
N ARG A 78 8.96 -8.50 0.20
CA ARG A 78 7.91 -7.59 -0.28
C ARG A 78 8.20 -7.02 -1.66
N THR A 79 9.42 -6.55 -1.92
CA THR A 79 9.79 -6.04 -3.25
C THR A 79 9.65 -7.10 -4.33
N THR A 80 10.22 -8.29 -4.11
CA THR A 80 10.14 -9.44 -5.03
C THR A 80 8.70 -9.84 -5.30
N TYR A 81 7.86 -9.82 -4.26
CA TYR A 81 6.45 -10.12 -4.38
C TYR A 81 5.74 -9.10 -5.26
N VAL A 82 5.87 -7.80 -5.00
CA VAL A 82 5.21 -6.76 -5.81
C VAL A 82 5.62 -6.84 -7.29
N VAL A 83 6.89 -7.06 -7.59
CA VAL A 83 7.36 -7.19 -8.99
C VAL A 83 6.93 -8.49 -9.66
N SER A 84 6.62 -9.54 -8.89
CA SER A 84 6.11 -10.81 -9.42
C SER A 84 4.64 -10.76 -9.83
N LEU A 85 3.90 -9.76 -9.35
CA LEU A 85 2.48 -9.63 -9.66
C LEU A 85 2.29 -9.22 -11.12
N PRO A 86 1.34 -9.85 -11.84
CA PRO A 86 1.06 -9.49 -13.22
C PRO A 86 0.63 -8.03 -13.28
N THR A 87 1.34 -7.22 -14.08
CA THR A 87 1.03 -5.82 -14.27
C THR A 87 -0.28 -5.73 -15.05
N ARG A 88 -1.40 -5.53 -14.35
CA ARG A 88 -2.71 -5.34 -14.98
C ARG A 88 -2.72 -3.95 -15.62
N ARG A 89 -2.38 -3.89 -16.91
CA ARG A 89 -2.54 -2.69 -17.74
C ARG A 89 -4.00 -2.58 -18.17
N THR A 90 -4.56 -1.37 -18.06
CA THR A 90 -5.81 -0.98 -18.72
C THR A 90 -5.66 -1.05 -20.23
#